data_AF-A0AA90TKM9-F1
#
_entry.id   AF-A0AA90TKM9-F1
#
_cell.length_a   1.000
_cell.length_b   1.000
_cell.length_c   1.000
_cell.angle_alpha   90.00
_cell.angle_beta   90.00
_cell.angle_gamma   90.00
#
_symmetry.space_group_name_H-M   'P 1'
#
loop_
_entity.id
_entity.type
_entity.pdbx_description
1 polymer ?
#
loop_
_entity_poly.entity_id
_entity_poly.type
_entity_poly.pdbx_seq_one_letter_code
_entity_poly.pdbx_strand_id
1 'polypeptide(L)'
;MGGSVASAMVNLTQPFTMTLPYLSQFGGLTKAGVRLAAAVKDAGKDATGDAQLDAAMQWAAEEGIVAPQEVHYLQAQASGKGALRAGDGTTAGNTRAHLNNAMAKVTLGWGKLFAMAELANRRITFIAAYRTAMEEGMGDPAQFAQEAVAQTQGIYNSGNKPKWARGAVGSLLMTFKQYSIGYLELLSRMAFAGAPGSTERAAGRRAALYMLAVLLLMGGADGLPFEQDLEDAIDGILQRLGYNFSSKRSKQAFLTDTLGQGGADFVLKGVSSMPGMPVDVAGRFGMGNLIPGTGLLTKKDSYARDLGELAGPAGDVAKRAFTGTGKLLGGDVAGAVLDVMPAALRNVAKGADMLATGTYRDARGYNVNDTSAAEAVMKMVGFQPNSTADIQDAKGQALNMVGQNRMRSIEIAEHWAQGLANGDMAKVDEARAWRDDWNAKNPATPIRVSMPGVIKRVQAMRQDALNRTQKTAPAALKQTVRRELAETRAA
;
A
#
# COMPACT_ATOMS: atom_id res chain seq x y z
N MET A 1 -5.74 -11.51 2.08
CA MET A 1 -5.72 -10.37 1.16
C MET A 1 -6.82 -9.39 1.56
N GLY A 2 -6.62 -8.09 1.33
CA GLY A 2 -7.44 -7.00 1.87
C GLY A 2 -8.92 -7.15 1.54
N GLY A 3 -9.77 -7.17 2.57
CA GLY A 3 -11.21 -7.40 2.43
C GLY A 3 -11.97 -6.21 1.85
N SER A 4 -11.74 -5.82 0.59
CA SER A 4 -12.51 -4.78 -0.14
C SER A 4 -12.84 -5.18 -1.59
N VAL A 5 -14.02 -4.80 -2.10
CA VAL A 5 -14.52 -5.24 -3.43
C VAL A 5 -13.57 -4.71 -4.51
N ALA A 6 -13.04 -3.51 -4.29
CA ALA A 6 -11.97 -2.92 -5.07
C ALA A 6 -10.76 -3.85 -5.27
N SER A 7 -10.37 -4.65 -4.26
CA SER A 7 -9.24 -5.58 -4.40
C SER A 7 -9.56 -6.71 -5.37
N ALA A 8 -10.81 -7.20 -5.39
CA ALA A 8 -11.27 -8.18 -6.37
C ALA A 8 -11.38 -7.57 -7.77
N MET A 9 -11.84 -6.32 -7.89
CA MET A 9 -11.90 -5.60 -9.17
C MET A 9 -10.51 -5.29 -9.75
N VAL A 10 -9.55 -4.89 -8.91
CA VAL A 10 -8.15 -4.73 -9.34
C VAL A 10 -7.58 -6.07 -9.78
N ASN A 11 -7.86 -7.14 -9.03
CA ASN A 11 -7.47 -8.49 -9.43
C ASN A 11 -8.05 -8.85 -10.81
N LEU A 12 -9.33 -8.55 -11.09
CA LEU A 12 -9.97 -8.78 -12.41
C LEU A 12 -9.27 -8.11 -13.60
N THR A 13 -8.36 -7.17 -13.37
CA THR A 13 -7.55 -6.57 -14.44
C THR A 13 -6.29 -7.35 -14.78
N GLN A 14 -5.91 -8.37 -13.99
CA GLN A 14 -4.70 -9.18 -14.20
C GLN A 14 -4.60 -9.81 -15.61
N PRO A 15 -5.69 -10.28 -16.25
CA PRO A 15 -5.62 -10.74 -17.62
C PRO A 15 -5.16 -9.64 -18.59
N PHE A 16 -5.54 -8.39 -18.34
CA PHE A 16 -5.09 -7.26 -19.14
C PHE A 16 -3.67 -6.79 -18.75
N THR A 17 -3.34 -6.77 -17.46
CA THR A 17 -2.07 -6.19 -16.98
C THR A 17 -0.90 -7.16 -17.00
N MET A 18 -1.15 -8.47 -17.02
CA MET A 18 -0.12 -9.52 -17.01
C MET A 18 -0.28 -10.50 -18.18
N THR A 19 -1.49 -11.06 -18.39
CA THR A 19 -1.71 -12.05 -19.47
C THR A 19 -1.56 -11.46 -20.87
N LEU A 20 -2.09 -10.27 -21.13
CA LEU A 20 -1.99 -9.63 -22.45
C LEU A 20 -0.51 -9.38 -22.86
N PRO A 21 0.33 -8.73 -22.03
CA PRO A 21 1.75 -8.62 -22.34
C PRO A 21 2.41 -9.99 -22.52
N TYR A 22 2.14 -10.96 -21.66
CA TYR A 22 2.71 -12.31 -21.77
C TYR A 22 2.37 -12.99 -23.10
N LEU A 23 1.08 -12.99 -23.50
CA LEU A 23 0.63 -13.62 -24.74
C LEU A 23 1.12 -12.88 -25.99
N SER A 24 1.49 -11.60 -25.87
CA SER A 24 2.02 -10.83 -27.01
C SER A 24 3.35 -11.39 -27.55
N GLN A 25 4.04 -12.25 -26.79
CA GLN A 25 5.23 -12.98 -27.25
C GLN A 25 4.90 -13.94 -28.41
N PHE A 26 3.65 -14.40 -28.49
CA PHE A 26 3.19 -15.46 -29.39
C PHE A 26 2.21 -14.91 -30.44
N GLY A 27 2.75 -14.07 -31.33
CA GLY A 27 1.99 -13.49 -32.45
C GLY A 27 1.66 -12.00 -32.32
N GLY A 28 2.18 -11.32 -31.29
CA GLY A 28 2.10 -9.87 -31.13
C GLY A 28 0.89 -9.37 -30.32
N LEU A 29 0.96 -8.10 -29.90
CA LEU A 29 0.00 -7.49 -28.98
C LEU A 29 -1.43 -7.45 -29.54
N THR A 30 -1.60 -7.20 -30.84
CA THR A 30 -2.92 -7.11 -31.47
C THR A 30 -3.66 -8.45 -31.44
N LYS A 31 -3.00 -9.55 -31.86
CA LYS A 31 -3.60 -10.88 -31.82
C LYS A 31 -3.92 -11.29 -30.37
N ALA A 32 -2.97 -11.07 -29.45
CA ALA A 32 -3.18 -11.35 -28.03
C ALA A 32 -4.39 -10.57 -27.47
N GLY A 33 -4.55 -9.30 -27.85
CA GLY A 33 -5.68 -8.46 -27.46
C GLY A 33 -7.03 -8.97 -27.96
N VAL A 34 -7.10 -9.36 -29.25
CA VAL A 34 -8.32 -9.93 -29.84
C VAL A 34 -8.71 -11.25 -29.15
N ARG A 35 -7.75 -12.15 -28.96
CA ARG A 35 -7.98 -13.45 -28.29
C ARG A 35 -8.42 -13.26 -26.84
N LEU A 36 -7.80 -12.31 -26.12
CA LEU A 36 -8.18 -11.99 -24.75
C LEU A 36 -9.58 -11.38 -24.67
N ALA A 37 -9.94 -10.46 -25.57
CA ALA A 37 -11.29 -9.89 -25.61
C ALA A 37 -12.36 -10.95 -25.90
N ALA A 38 -12.08 -11.88 -26.82
CA ALA A 38 -12.95 -13.03 -27.06
C ALA A 38 -13.05 -13.93 -25.82
N ALA A 39 -11.92 -14.18 -25.13
CA ALA A 39 -11.90 -14.97 -23.89
C ALA A 39 -12.73 -14.33 -22.76
N VAL A 40 -12.74 -13.00 -22.63
CA VAL A 40 -13.61 -12.29 -21.67
C VAL A 40 -15.08 -12.59 -21.94
N LYS A 41 -15.50 -12.62 -23.21
CA LYS A 41 -16.89 -12.94 -23.59
C LYS A 41 -17.26 -14.39 -23.28
N ASP A 42 -16.31 -15.31 -23.41
CA ASP A 42 -16.57 -16.75 -23.29
C ASP A 42 -16.35 -17.29 -21.87
N ALA A 43 -15.57 -16.60 -21.03
CA ALA A 43 -15.30 -17.02 -19.66
C ALA A 43 -16.55 -17.09 -18.77
N GLY A 44 -17.59 -16.33 -19.10
CA GLY A 44 -18.88 -16.34 -18.39
C GLY A 44 -19.90 -17.36 -18.92
N LYS A 45 -19.57 -18.11 -19.98
CA LYS A 45 -20.47 -19.11 -20.58
C LYS A 45 -20.21 -20.50 -20.00
N ASP A 46 -21.23 -21.34 -20.03
CA ASP A 46 -21.10 -22.76 -19.68
C ASP A 46 -20.29 -23.54 -20.74
N ALA A 47 -20.40 -23.15 -22.00
CA ALA A 47 -19.63 -23.69 -23.12
C ALA A 47 -19.12 -22.54 -24.02
N THR A 48 -17.90 -22.71 -24.54
CA THR A 48 -17.26 -21.74 -25.43
C THR A 48 -17.69 -21.89 -26.89
N GLY A 49 -18.26 -23.06 -27.23
CA GLY A 49 -18.65 -23.41 -28.61
C GLY A 49 -17.55 -24.15 -29.38
N ASP A 50 -16.41 -24.42 -28.75
CA ASP A 50 -15.35 -25.28 -29.25
C ASP A 50 -15.21 -26.48 -28.31
N ALA A 51 -15.55 -27.68 -28.81
CA ALA A 51 -15.58 -28.89 -28.00
C ALA A 51 -14.20 -29.27 -27.42
N GLN A 52 -13.11 -28.95 -28.11
CA GLN A 52 -11.76 -29.26 -27.63
C GLN A 52 -11.35 -28.29 -26.51
N LEU A 53 -11.66 -27.00 -26.68
CA LEU A 53 -11.47 -26.00 -25.64
C LEU A 53 -12.36 -26.29 -24.42
N ASP A 54 -13.61 -26.69 -24.62
CA ASP A 54 -14.54 -27.04 -23.54
C ASP A 54 -14.04 -28.26 -22.74
N ALA A 55 -13.55 -29.29 -23.43
CA ALA A 55 -12.92 -30.44 -22.78
C ALA A 55 -11.64 -30.05 -22.00
N ALA A 56 -10.78 -29.21 -22.59
CA ALA A 56 -9.57 -28.72 -21.92
C ALA A 56 -9.90 -27.83 -20.70
N MET A 57 -10.96 -27.02 -20.79
CA MET A 57 -11.46 -26.21 -19.68
C MET A 57 -12.02 -27.07 -18.55
N GLN A 58 -12.73 -28.15 -18.88
CA GLN A 58 -13.23 -29.10 -17.88
C GLN A 58 -12.08 -29.80 -17.15
N TRP A 59 -11.10 -30.32 -17.89
CA TRP A 59 -9.87 -30.87 -17.31
C TRP A 59 -9.17 -29.85 -16.40
N ALA A 60 -9.04 -28.60 -16.85
CA ALA A 60 -8.40 -27.56 -16.07
C ALA A 60 -9.19 -27.18 -14.80
N ALA A 61 -10.52 -27.36 -14.79
CA ALA A 61 -11.33 -27.17 -13.61
C ALA A 61 -11.13 -28.32 -12.61
N GLU A 62 -11.13 -29.56 -13.10
CA GLU A 62 -10.91 -30.78 -12.31
C GLU A 62 -9.53 -30.80 -11.63
N GLU A 63 -8.49 -30.39 -12.35
CA GLU A 63 -7.12 -30.25 -11.83
C GLU A 63 -6.92 -29.00 -10.92
N GLY A 64 -7.95 -28.16 -10.77
CA GLY A 64 -7.87 -26.92 -9.98
C GLY A 64 -6.99 -25.82 -10.59
N ILE A 65 -6.67 -25.91 -11.88
CA ILE A 65 -5.88 -24.91 -12.63
C ILE A 65 -6.67 -23.60 -12.74
N VAL A 66 -7.96 -23.70 -13.12
CA VAL A 66 -8.86 -22.54 -13.23
C VAL A 66 -9.76 -22.34 -12.01
N ALA A 67 -10.03 -23.39 -11.24
CA ALA A 67 -10.94 -23.36 -10.08
C ALA A 67 -10.26 -23.80 -8.75
N PRO A 68 -9.13 -23.19 -8.33
CA PRO A 68 -8.37 -23.66 -7.16
C PRO A 68 -9.15 -23.55 -5.83
N GLN A 69 -10.06 -22.60 -5.72
CA GLN A 69 -10.84 -22.37 -4.49
C GLN A 69 -11.91 -23.44 -4.26
N GLU A 70 -12.44 -24.06 -5.31
CA GLU A 70 -13.40 -25.17 -5.16
C GLU A 70 -12.72 -26.36 -4.49
N VAL A 71 -11.48 -26.66 -4.88
CA VAL A 71 -10.65 -27.69 -4.24
C VAL A 71 -10.34 -27.34 -2.78
N HIS A 72 -9.97 -26.08 -2.49
CA HIS A 72 -9.71 -25.64 -1.11
C HIS A 72 -10.96 -25.60 -0.23
N TYR A 73 -12.11 -25.24 -0.79
CA TYR A 73 -13.39 -25.25 -0.09
C TYR A 73 -13.82 -26.68 0.24
N LEU A 74 -13.70 -27.60 -0.72
CA LEU A 74 -13.92 -29.04 -0.51
C LEU A 74 -12.96 -29.58 0.56
N GLN A 75 -11.68 -29.21 0.55
CA GLN A 75 -10.71 -29.57 1.58
C GLN A 75 -11.02 -28.96 2.97
N ALA A 76 -11.48 -27.70 3.02
CA ALA A 76 -11.83 -27.01 4.27
C ALA A 76 -13.13 -27.57 4.88
N GLN A 77 -14.08 -27.96 4.04
CA GLN A 77 -15.32 -28.62 4.42
C GLN A 77 -15.06 -30.07 4.86
N ALA A 78 -14.22 -30.82 4.15
CA ALA A 78 -13.79 -32.16 4.52
C ALA A 78 -12.93 -32.21 5.81
N SER A 79 -12.18 -31.15 6.11
CA SER A 79 -11.35 -31.05 7.33
C SER A 79 -12.10 -30.49 8.56
N GLY A 80 -13.41 -30.25 8.47
CA GLY A 80 -14.24 -29.77 9.58
C GLY A 80 -13.96 -28.33 10.04
N LYS A 81 -13.05 -27.60 9.38
CA LYS A 81 -12.65 -26.23 9.73
C LYS A 81 -13.61 -25.16 9.20
N GLY A 82 -14.58 -25.54 8.36
CA GLY A 82 -15.63 -24.65 7.84
C GLY A 82 -16.87 -24.53 8.74
N ALA A 83 -16.95 -25.25 9.87
CA ALA A 83 -18.16 -25.32 10.69
C ALA A 83 -18.29 -24.12 11.67
N LEU A 84 -19.51 -23.59 11.77
CA LEU A 84 -19.89 -22.60 12.78
C LEU A 84 -19.68 -23.17 14.19
N ARG A 85 -19.16 -22.36 15.12
CA ARG A 85 -18.93 -22.79 16.50
C ARG A 85 -20.23 -22.72 17.30
N ALA A 86 -20.57 -23.80 17.99
CA ALA A 86 -21.62 -23.75 19.01
C ALA A 86 -21.12 -22.96 20.23
N GLY A 87 -22.02 -22.23 20.88
CA GLY A 87 -21.73 -21.58 22.16
C GLY A 87 -21.59 -22.62 23.28
N ASP A 88 -20.87 -22.26 24.34
CA ASP A 88 -20.62 -23.12 25.50
C ASP A 88 -21.71 -23.00 26.59
N GLY A 89 -22.80 -22.26 26.32
CA GLY A 89 -23.90 -22.04 27.25
C GLY A 89 -23.71 -20.85 28.20
N THR A 90 -22.52 -20.26 28.29
CA THR A 90 -22.28 -19.04 29.08
C THR A 90 -22.59 -17.78 28.26
N THR A 91 -22.97 -16.67 28.89
CA THR A 91 -23.19 -15.40 28.17
C THR A 91 -21.95 -14.94 27.42
N ALA A 92 -20.76 -15.09 28.03
CA ALA A 92 -19.49 -14.73 27.40
C ALA A 92 -19.13 -15.66 26.23
N GLY A 93 -19.27 -16.98 26.39
CA GLY A 93 -18.96 -17.96 25.36
C GLY A 93 -19.97 -17.97 24.21
N ASN A 94 -21.25 -17.77 24.49
CA ASN A 94 -22.29 -17.57 23.46
C ASN A 94 -22.03 -16.28 22.67
N THR A 95 -21.73 -15.17 23.35
CA THR A 95 -21.39 -13.90 22.66
C THR A 95 -20.14 -14.07 21.80
N ARG A 96 -19.10 -14.74 22.31
CA ARG A 96 -17.87 -15.04 21.57
C ARG A 96 -18.13 -15.97 20.38
N ALA A 97 -19.01 -16.96 20.52
CA ALA A 97 -19.41 -17.85 19.44
C ALA A 97 -20.21 -17.10 18.36
N HIS A 98 -21.16 -16.25 18.75
CA HIS A 98 -21.92 -15.40 17.83
C HIS A 98 -21.02 -14.45 17.04
N LEU A 99 -20.07 -13.78 17.71
CA LEU A 99 -19.10 -12.90 17.05
C LEU A 99 -18.18 -13.67 16.10
N ASN A 100 -17.66 -14.83 16.51
CA ASN A 100 -16.86 -15.70 15.65
C ASN A 100 -17.66 -16.18 14.43
N ASN A 101 -18.91 -16.57 14.61
CA ASN A 101 -19.78 -17.06 13.55
C ASN A 101 -20.19 -15.95 12.58
N ALA A 102 -20.47 -14.75 13.09
CA ALA A 102 -20.71 -13.58 12.26
C ALA A 102 -19.47 -13.24 11.42
N MET A 103 -18.28 -13.24 12.05
CA MET A 103 -17.02 -13.02 11.35
C MET A 103 -16.73 -14.13 10.33
N ALA A 104 -17.02 -15.39 10.65
CA ALA A 104 -16.85 -16.52 9.74
C ALA A 104 -17.78 -16.41 8.52
N LYS A 105 -19.06 -16.05 8.71
CA LYS A 105 -20.02 -15.81 7.62
C LYS A 105 -19.59 -14.65 6.72
N VAL A 106 -19.13 -13.54 7.31
CA VAL A 106 -18.59 -12.40 6.57
C VAL A 106 -17.34 -12.80 5.79
N THR A 107 -16.41 -13.51 6.42
CA THR A 107 -15.17 -13.99 5.79
C THR A 107 -15.47 -14.97 4.65
N LEU A 108 -16.47 -15.84 4.81
CA LEU A 108 -16.89 -16.80 3.80
C LEU A 108 -17.56 -16.11 2.59
N GLY A 109 -18.51 -15.19 2.84
CA GLY A 109 -19.11 -14.39 1.77
C GLY A 109 -18.06 -13.56 1.03
N TRP A 110 -17.06 -13.06 1.76
CA TRP A 110 -15.95 -12.32 1.18
C TRP A 110 -15.00 -13.18 0.36
N GLY A 111 -14.68 -14.38 0.85
CA GLY A 111 -13.87 -15.37 0.15
C GLY A 111 -14.49 -15.76 -1.19
N LYS A 112 -15.82 -15.83 -1.27
CA LYS A 112 -16.54 -16.10 -2.54
C LYS A 112 -16.30 -15.03 -3.60
N LEU A 113 -16.31 -13.73 -3.25
CA LEU A 113 -16.05 -12.66 -4.23
C LEU A 113 -14.63 -12.77 -4.82
N PHE A 114 -13.64 -13.04 -3.98
CA PHE A 114 -12.27 -13.29 -4.43
C PHE A 114 -12.14 -14.57 -5.26
N ALA A 115 -12.83 -15.64 -4.86
CA ALA A 115 -12.86 -16.89 -5.62
C ALA A 115 -13.47 -16.70 -7.01
N MET A 116 -14.54 -15.91 -7.13
CA MET A 116 -15.14 -15.59 -8.42
C MET A 116 -14.21 -14.75 -9.30
N ALA A 117 -13.50 -13.76 -8.72
CA ALA A 117 -12.52 -12.97 -9.46
C ALA A 117 -11.33 -13.82 -9.94
N GLU A 118 -10.81 -14.67 -9.05
CA GLU A 118 -9.73 -15.60 -9.38
C GLU A 118 -10.15 -16.60 -10.46
N LEU A 119 -11.35 -17.19 -10.33
CA LEU A 119 -11.93 -18.08 -11.34
C LEU A 119 -12.05 -17.38 -12.69
N ALA A 120 -12.65 -16.19 -12.73
CA ALA A 120 -12.82 -15.42 -13.95
C ALA A 120 -11.46 -15.15 -14.63
N ASN A 121 -10.47 -14.69 -13.87
CA ASN A 121 -9.15 -14.39 -14.41
C ASN A 121 -8.41 -15.60 -14.96
N ARG A 122 -8.47 -16.72 -14.25
CA ARG A 122 -7.84 -17.97 -14.68
C ARG A 122 -8.56 -18.54 -15.91
N ARG A 123 -9.90 -18.49 -15.97
CA ARG A 123 -10.68 -18.89 -17.15
C ARG A 123 -10.37 -18.02 -18.36
N ILE A 124 -10.38 -16.69 -18.21
CA ILE A 124 -10.03 -15.75 -19.29
C ILE A 124 -8.62 -16.04 -19.81
N THR A 125 -7.66 -16.19 -18.90
CA THR A 125 -6.27 -16.48 -19.26
C THR A 125 -6.13 -17.82 -19.96
N PHE A 126 -6.77 -18.87 -19.45
CA PHE A 126 -6.72 -20.20 -20.05
C PHE A 126 -7.30 -20.19 -21.47
N ILE A 127 -8.50 -19.63 -21.67
CA ILE A 127 -9.15 -19.54 -22.98
C ILE A 127 -8.27 -18.75 -23.97
N ALA A 128 -7.75 -17.60 -23.56
CA ALA A 128 -6.91 -16.76 -24.42
C ALA A 128 -5.59 -17.45 -24.79
N ALA A 129 -4.97 -18.15 -23.84
CA ALA A 129 -3.73 -18.87 -24.05
C ALA A 129 -3.94 -20.12 -24.92
N TYR A 130 -5.01 -20.89 -24.69
CA TYR A 130 -5.37 -22.05 -25.51
C TYR A 130 -5.57 -21.66 -26.97
N ARG A 131 -6.34 -20.59 -27.22
CA ARG A 131 -6.53 -20.03 -28.57
C ARG A 131 -5.22 -19.54 -29.19
N THR A 132 -4.36 -18.95 -28.38
CA THR A 132 -3.03 -18.51 -28.83
C THR A 132 -2.19 -19.70 -29.28
N ALA A 133 -2.14 -20.76 -28.49
CA ALA A 133 -1.42 -21.98 -28.85
C ALA A 133 -1.99 -22.65 -30.10
N MET A 134 -3.32 -22.77 -30.21
CA MET A 134 -3.99 -23.33 -31.37
C MET A 134 -3.67 -22.56 -32.65
N GLU A 135 -3.83 -21.23 -32.64
CA GLU A 135 -3.65 -20.39 -33.83
C GLU A 135 -2.19 -20.20 -34.23
N GLU A 136 -1.24 -20.27 -33.28
CA GLU A 136 0.19 -20.22 -33.58
C GLU A 136 0.81 -21.61 -33.80
N GLY A 137 0.00 -22.68 -33.80
CA GLY A 137 0.43 -24.04 -34.14
C GLY A 137 1.31 -24.71 -33.09
N MET A 138 1.13 -24.39 -31.81
CA MET A 138 1.88 -24.99 -30.69
C MET A 138 1.35 -26.41 -30.40
N GLY A 139 2.26 -27.34 -30.05
CA GLY A 139 1.94 -28.77 -29.97
C GLY A 139 0.95 -29.18 -28.88
N ASP A 140 0.99 -28.55 -27.71
CA ASP A 140 0.06 -28.81 -26.60
C ASP A 140 -0.60 -27.50 -26.10
N PRO A 141 -1.79 -27.16 -26.65
CA PRO A 141 -2.52 -25.96 -26.25
C PRO A 141 -3.00 -25.95 -24.80
N ALA A 142 -3.32 -27.12 -24.24
CA ALA A 142 -3.80 -27.22 -22.85
C ALA A 142 -2.65 -27.01 -21.86
N GLN A 143 -1.49 -27.61 -22.12
CA GLN A 143 -0.28 -27.38 -21.34
C GLN A 143 0.17 -25.92 -21.42
N PHE A 144 0.18 -25.33 -22.62
CA PHE A 144 0.52 -23.90 -22.77
C PHE A 144 -0.45 -23.00 -21.99
N ALA A 145 -1.75 -23.32 -22.01
CA ALA A 145 -2.74 -22.57 -21.25
C ALA A 145 -2.55 -22.72 -19.73
N GLN A 146 -2.23 -23.92 -19.24
CA GLN A 146 -1.87 -24.15 -17.84
C GLN A 146 -0.64 -23.32 -17.43
N GLU A 147 0.41 -23.32 -18.25
CA GLU A 147 1.63 -22.55 -18.00
C GLU A 147 1.37 -21.04 -18.00
N ALA A 148 0.56 -20.54 -18.94
CA ALA A 148 0.15 -19.15 -18.99
C ALA A 148 -0.60 -18.75 -17.71
N VAL A 149 -1.57 -19.56 -17.26
CA VAL A 149 -2.28 -19.33 -15.99
C VAL A 149 -1.29 -19.30 -14.82
N ALA A 150 -0.39 -20.28 -14.73
CA ALA A 150 0.59 -20.36 -13.65
C ALA A 150 1.52 -19.14 -13.59
N GLN A 151 1.97 -18.65 -14.75
CA GLN A 151 2.90 -17.54 -14.87
C GLN A 151 2.25 -16.18 -14.64
N THR A 152 1.03 -15.95 -15.15
CA THR A 152 0.43 -14.61 -15.14
C THR A 152 -0.58 -14.39 -14.03
N GLN A 153 -1.23 -15.46 -13.53
CA GLN A 153 -2.17 -15.40 -12.41
C GLN A 153 -1.51 -15.78 -11.08
N GLY A 154 -0.28 -16.30 -11.12
CA GLY A 154 0.53 -16.63 -9.96
C GLY A 154 0.09 -17.90 -9.22
N ILE A 155 1.05 -18.46 -8.47
CA ILE A 155 0.84 -19.64 -7.61
C ILE A 155 0.98 -19.20 -6.14
N TYR A 156 -0.16 -19.11 -5.45
CA TYR A 156 -0.23 -18.59 -4.07
C TYR A 156 -0.27 -19.68 -3.01
N ASN A 157 0.55 -20.74 -3.16
CA ASN A 157 0.68 -21.79 -2.16
C ASN A 157 1.91 -21.58 -1.25
N SER A 158 1.91 -22.23 -0.08
CA SER A 158 3.04 -22.16 0.88
C SER A 158 4.34 -22.75 0.31
N GLY A 159 4.24 -23.66 -0.66
CA GLY A 159 5.39 -24.27 -1.34
C GLY A 159 6.17 -23.27 -2.20
N ASN A 160 5.48 -22.31 -2.81
CA ASN A 160 6.05 -21.27 -3.68
C ASN A 160 6.80 -20.17 -2.88
N LYS A 161 6.78 -20.21 -1.54
CA LYS A 161 7.54 -19.29 -0.71
C LYS A 161 9.00 -19.77 -0.53
N PRO A 162 10.00 -18.87 -0.57
CA PRO A 162 11.38 -19.20 -0.22
C PRO A 162 11.48 -19.88 1.14
N LYS A 163 12.41 -20.83 1.31
CA LYS A 163 12.53 -21.64 2.54
C LYS A 163 12.58 -20.77 3.81
N TRP A 164 13.34 -19.68 3.78
CA TRP A 164 13.46 -18.75 4.91
C TRP A 164 12.15 -18.03 5.26
N ALA A 165 11.25 -17.88 4.29
CA ALA A 165 9.99 -17.16 4.43
C ALA A 165 8.78 -18.07 4.73
N ARG A 166 8.99 -19.36 5.00
CA ARG A 166 7.88 -20.30 5.33
C ARG A 166 7.42 -20.23 6.78
N GLY A 167 8.20 -19.61 7.67
CA GLY A 167 7.81 -19.35 9.07
C GLY A 167 6.74 -18.26 9.21
N ALA A 168 6.21 -18.06 10.42
CA ALA A 168 5.10 -17.13 10.67
C ALA A 168 5.36 -15.68 10.21
N VAL A 169 6.54 -15.13 10.53
CA VAL A 169 6.92 -13.76 10.19
C VAL A 169 7.23 -13.62 8.69
N GLY A 170 8.06 -14.51 8.14
CA GLY A 170 8.42 -14.48 6.71
C GLY A 170 7.22 -14.74 5.80
N SER A 171 6.29 -15.61 6.20
CA SER A 171 5.09 -15.93 5.42
C SER A 171 4.16 -14.72 5.36
N LEU A 172 4.10 -13.94 6.45
CA LEU A 172 3.35 -12.70 6.52
C LEU A 172 3.95 -11.62 5.62
N LEU A 173 5.26 -11.37 5.72
CA LEU A 173 5.97 -10.42 4.85
C LEU A 173 5.77 -10.76 3.36
N MET A 174 5.96 -12.04 3.01
CA MET A 174 5.78 -12.50 1.64
C MET A 174 4.35 -12.33 1.14
N THR A 175 3.33 -12.44 1.99
CA THR A 175 1.93 -12.28 1.56
C THR A 175 1.65 -10.89 0.97
N PHE A 176 2.39 -9.86 1.39
CA PHE A 176 2.26 -8.49 0.87
C PHE A 176 3.21 -8.19 -0.29
N LYS A 177 4.30 -8.94 -0.43
CA LYS A 177 5.28 -8.77 -1.50
C LYS A 177 5.10 -9.76 -2.66
N GLN A 178 4.27 -10.79 -2.50
CA GLN A 178 4.15 -11.88 -3.47
C GLN A 178 3.70 -11.40 -4.84
N TYR A 179 2.79 -10.43 -4.90
CA TYR A 179 2.39 -9.80 -6.17
C TYR A 179 3.59 -9.12 -6.84
N SER A 180 4.27 -8.21 -6.12
CA SER A 180 5.39 -7.45 -6.66
C SER A 180 6.57 -8.33 -7.08
N ILE A 181 6.87 -9.37 -6.28
CA ILE A 181 7.91 -10.35 -6.60
C ILE A 181 7.50 -11.17 -7.83
N GLY A 182 6.28 -11.70 -7.86
CA GLY A 182 5.79 -12.47 -9.01
C GLY A 182 5.75 -11.65 -10.30
N TYR A 183 5.39 -10.37 -10.21
CA TYR A 183 5.40 -9.43 -11.32
C TYR A 183 6.82 -9.23 -11.88
N LEU A 184 7.82 -9.03 -11.00
CA LEU A 184 9.23 -8.90 -11.39
C LEU A 184 9.80 -10.21 -11.94
N GLU A 185 9.43 -11.34 -11.36
CA GLU A 185 9.84 -12.65 -11.86
C GLU A 185 9.29 -12.88 -13.27
N LEU A 186 8.01 -12.59 -13.52
CA LEU A 186 7.42 -12.70 -14.85
C LEU A 186 8.12 -11.77 -15.84
N LEU A 187 8.33 -10.51 -15.46
CA LEU A 187 9.03 -9.53 -16.28
C LEU A 187 10.44 -10.01 -16.64
N SER A 188 11.19 -10.53 -15.67
CA SER A 188 12.53 -11.10 -15.86
C SER A 188 12.50 -12.32 -16.78
N ARG A 189 11.58 -13.27 -16.53
CA ARG A 189 11.42 -14.48 -17.36
C ARG A 189 11.14 -14.13 -18.81
N MET A 190 10.28 -13.15 -19.09
CA MET A 190 10.04 -12.67 -20.45
C MET A 190 11.26 -11.96 -21.05
N ALA A 191 11.88 -11.02 -20.31
CA ALA A 191 13.02 -10.25 -20.81
C ALA A 191 14.25 -11.10 -21.15
N PHE A 192 14.40 -12.24 -20.45
CA PHE A 192 15.48 -13.19 -20.62
C PHE A 192 15.04 -14.52 -21.25
N ALA A 193 13.84 -14.62 -21.84
CA ALA A 193 13.44 -15.79 -22.62
C ALA A 193 14.40 -16.02 -23.82
N GLY A 194 14.58 -17.28 -24.24
CA GLY A 194 15.41 -17.68 -25.38
C GLY A 194 16.93 -17.50 -25.26
N ALA A 195 17.67 -17.72 -26.35
CA ALA A 195 19.11 -17.48 -26.44
C ALA A 195 19.45 -16.01 -26.80
N PRO A 196 20.67 -15.50 -26.51
CA PRO A 196 21.03 -14.13 -26.88
C PRO A 196 20.90 -13.91 -28.39
N GLY A 197 20.11 -12.91 -28.79
CA GLY A 197 19.85 -12.61 -30.20
C GLY A 197 18.74 -13.43 -30.86
N SER A 198 18.07 -14.36 -30.15
CA SER A 198 16.95 -15.11 -30.74
C SER A 198 15.69 -14.24 -30.95
N THR A 199 14.84 -14.67 -31.88
CA THR A 199 13.51 -14.07 -32.10
C THR A 199 12.63 -14.16 -30.85
N GLU A 200 12.71 -15.28 -30.12
CA GLU A 200 12.06 -15.49 -28.83
C GLU A 200 12.50 -14.42 -27.81
N ARG A 201 13.80 -14.14 -27.70
CA ARG A 201 14.32 -13.10 -26.80
C ARG A 201 13.85 -11.70 -27.20
N ALA A 202 13.78 -11.42 -28.49
CA ALA A 202 13.26 -10.14 -28.97
C ALA A 202 11.75 -9.99 -28.65
N ALA A 203 10.96 -11.05 -28.84
CA ALA A 203 9.54 -11.07 -28.51
C ALA A 203 9.30 -10.93 -27.00
N GLY A 204 10.04 -11.67 -26.17
CA GLY A 204 9.97 -11.60 -24.72
C GLY A 204 10.35 -10.23 -24.15
N ARG A 205 11.39 -9.59 -24.69
CA ARG A 205 11.74 -8.21 -24.33
C ARG A 205 10.65 -7.20 -24.71
N ARG A 206 10.04 -7.35 -25.89
CA ARG A 206 8.91 -6.49 -26.30
C ARG A 206 7.70 -6.69 -25.37
N ALA A 207 7.39 -7.93 -25.01
CA ALA A 207 6.34 -8.25 -24.04
C ALA A 207 6.61 -7.65 -22.66
N ALA A 208 7.84 -7.75 -22.16
CA ALA A 208 8.26 -7.09 -20.91
C ALA A 208 8.09 -5.56 -20.99
N LEU A 209 8.43 -4.94 -22.13
CA LEU A 209 8.19 -3.51 -22.36
C LEU A 209 6.69 -3.18 -22.39
N TYR A 210 5.84 -4.01 -23.00
CA TYR A 210 4.39 -3.81 -22.94
C TYR A 210 3.85 -3.94 -21.51
N MET A 211 4.37 -4.88 -20.73
CA MET A 211 4.01 -5.05 -19.33
C MET A 211 4.36 -3.79 -18.51
N LEU A 212 5.57 -3.26 -18.69
CA LEU A 212 5.98 -1.98 -18.10
C LEU A 212 5.15 -0.80 -18.61
N ALA A 213 4.80 -0.77 -19.89
CA ALA A 213 3.98 0.29 -20.46
C ALA A 213 2.56 0.28 -19.86
N VAL A 214 1.95 -0.91 -19.70
CA VAL A 214 0.65 -1.03 -19.03
C VAL A 214 0.75 -0.62 -17.57
N LEU A 215 1.84 -0.98 -16.87
CA LEU A 215 2.07 -0.51 -15.50
C LEU A 215 2.24 1.01 -15.44
N LEU A 216 2.98 1.62 -16.35
CA LEU A 216 3.14 3.06 -16.43
C LEU A 216 1.80 3.76 -16.71
N LEU A 217 0.96 3.20 -17.59
CA LEU A 217 -0.36 3.75 -17.87
C LEU A 217 -1.28 3.67 -16.66
N MET A 218 -1.26 2.56 -15.91
CA MET A 218 -2.18 2.35 -14.78
C MET A 218 -1.68 2.97 -13.47
N GLY A 219 -0.39 2.86 -13.22
CA GLY A 219 0.32 3.25 -11.99
C GLY A 219 1.03 4.59 -12.07
N GLY A 220 1.29 5.11 -13.28
CA GLY A 220 2.20 6.23 -13.50
C GLY A 220 3.66 5.89 -13.20
N ALA A 221 4.54 6.87 -13.36
CA ALA A 221 5.97 6.72 -13.09
C ALA A 221 6.24 6.38 -11.62
N ASP A 222 5.45 6.94 -10.68
CA ASP A 222 5.52 6.65 -9.24
C ASP A 222 5.11 5.20 -8.89
N GLY A 223 4.50 4.51 -9.85
CA GLY A 223 4.10 3.12 -9.72
C GLY A 223 5.15 2.11 -10.22
N LEU A 224 6.24 2.57 -10.83
CA LEU A 224 7.25 1.69 -11.44
C LEU A 224 8.05 0.90 -10.38
N PRO A 225 8.57 -0.29 -10.73
CA PRO A 225 9.39 -1.07 -9.81
C PRO A 225 10.66 -0.30 -9.41
N PHE A 226 11.00 -0.32 -8.12
CA PHE A 226 12.18 0.32 -7.50
C PHE A 226 12.20 1.84 -7.51
N GLU A 227 11.13 2.47 -7.99
CA GLU A 227 11.08 3.92 -8.13
C GLU A 227 11.11 4.60 -6.75
N GLN A 228 10.22 4.21 -5.84
CA GLN A 228 10.16 4.75 -4.48
C GLN A 228 11.42 4.39 -3.66
N ASP A 229 11.99 3.20 -3.88
CA ASP A 229 13.25 2.79 -3.25
C ASP A 229 14.41 3.71 -3.66
N LEU A 230 14.46 4.10 -4.94
CA LEU A 230 15.45 5.04 -5.47
C LEU A 230 15.21 6.46 -4.95
N GLU A 231 13.96 6.93 -4.93
CA GLU A 231 13.60 8.22 -4.35
C GLU A 231 14.04 8.30 -2.89
N ASP A 232 13.71 7.29 -2.07
CA ASP A 232 14.08 7.21 -0.66
C ASP A 232 15.61 7.22 -0.45
N ALA A 233 16.36 6.55 -1.33
CA ALA A 233 17.82 6.53 -1.29
C ALA A 233 18.43 7.91 -1.61
N ILE A 234 17.96 8.55 -2.69
CA ILE A 234 18.40 9.90 -3.10
C ILE A 234 18.03 10.93 -2.02
N ASP A 235 16.78 10.87 -1.53
CA ASP A 235 16.26 11.73 -0.48
C ASP A 235 17.08 11.56 0.80
N GLY A 236 17.35 10.33 1.22
CA GLY A 236 18.17 10.03 2.40
C GLY A 236 19.59 10.61 2.29
N ILE A 237 20.23 10.52 1.12
CA ILE A 237 21.56 11.09 0.87
C ILE A 237 21.51 12.63 0.96
N LEU A 238 20.62 13.27 0.20
CA LEU A 238 20.55 14.72 0.12
C LEU A 238 20.09 15.36 1.45
N GLN A 239 19.18 14.72 2.18
CA GLN A 239 18.77 15.16 3.51
C GLN A 239 19.89 15.07 4.56
N ARG A 240 20.79 14.09 4.44
CA ARG A 240 22.00 14.00 5.27
C ARG A 240 23.02 15.07 4.93
N LEU A 241 23.10 15.50 3.67
CA LEU A 241 23.93 16.62 3.21
C LEU A 241 23.36 18.01 3.55
N GLY A 242 22.17 18.05 4.17
CA GLY A 242 21.53 19.27 4.64
C GLY A 242 20.55 19.91 3.66
N TYR A 243 20.09 19.18 2.65
CA TYR A 243 19.04 19.64 1.74
C TYR A 243 17.65 19.19 2.22
N ASN A 244 16.68 20.09 2.26
CA ASN A 244 15.25 19.82 2.45
C ASN A 244 14.65 19.30 1.14
N PHE A 245 15.18 18.18 0.67
CA PHE A 245 14.95 17.65 -0.65
C PHE A 245 13.90 16.53 -0.65
N SER A 246 13.13 16.49 -1.72
CA SER A 246 12.24 15.37 -2.06
C SER A 246 12.32 15.12 -3.56
N SER A 247 12.69 13.90 -3.93
CA SER A 247 12.80 13.42 -5.30
C SER A 247 11.42 13.48 -5.98
N LYS A 248 10.38 12.98 -5.28
CA LYS A 248 8.99 13.06 -5.72
C LYS A 248 8.57 14.48 -6.09
N ARG A 249 8.82 15.44 -5.20
CA ARG A 249 8.46 16.87 -5.43
C ARG A 249 9.25 17.47 -6.58
N SER A 250 10.55 17.17 -6.67
CA SER A 250 11.43 17.74 -7.69
C SER A 250 11.09 17.22 -9.09
N LYS A 251 10.81 15.92 -9.21
CA LYS A 251 10.30 15.29 -10.42
C LYS A 251 8.94 15.87 -10.82
N GLN A 252 8.03 16.07 -9.86
CA GLN A 252 6.75 16.72 -10.12
C GLN A 252 6.91 18.14 -10.64
N ALA A 253 7.74 18.97 -10.00
CA ALA A 253 8.03 20.32 -10.47
C ALA A 253 8.61 20.31 -11.90
N PHE A 254 9.63 19.49 -12.16
CA PHE A 254 10.25 19.38 -13.48
C PHE A 254 9.25 18.99 -14.58
N LEU A 255 8.39 18.01 -14.31
CA LEU A 255 7.38 17.58 -15.26
C LEU A 255 6.28 18.64 -15.44
N THR A 256 5.88 19.33 -14.38
CA THR A 256 4.91 20.43 -14.46
C THR A 256 5.47 21.58 -15.30
N ASP A 257 6.74 21.93 -15.11
CA ASP A 257 7.41 22.99 -15.88
C ASP A 257 7.56 22.63 -17.37
N THR A 258 7.75 21.34 -17.67
CA THR A 258 7.99 20.86 -19.04
C THR A 258 6.70 20.54 -19.81
N LEU A 259 5.72 19.93 -19.14
CA LEU A 259 4.52 19.34 -19.77
C LEU A 259 3.22 20.02 -19.32
N GLY A 260 3.28 20.94 -18.36
CA GLY A 260 2.12 21.47 -17.66
C GLY A 260 1.59 20.52 -16.59
N GLN A 261 0.74 21.03 -15.69
CA GLN A 261 0.22 20.28 -14.54
C GLN A 261 -0.48 18.97 -14.94
N GLY A 262 -1.36 19.02 -15.95
CA GLY A 262 -2.09 17.82 -16.41
C GLY A 262 -1.18 16.76 -17.04
N GLY A 263 -0.15 17.18 -17.78
CA GLY A 263 0.84 16.27 -18.35
C GLY A 263 1.72 15.63 -17.27
N ALA A 264 2.14 16.41 -16.28
CA ALA A 264 2.89 15.92 -15.14
C ALA A 264 2.09 14.90 -14.32
N ASP A 265 0.84 15.22 -14.00
CA ASP A 265 -0.01 14.32 -13.23
C ASP A 265 -0.31 13.02 -14.00
N PHE A 266 -0.46 13.07 -15.33
CA PHE A 266 -0.58 11.86 -16.17
C PHE A 266 0.70 11.01 -16.17
N VAL A 267 1.87 11.62 -16.32
CA VAL A 267 3.13 10.87 -16.27
C VAL A 267 3.33 10.24 -14.89
N LEU A 268 3.01 10.95 -13.80
CA LEU A 268 3.26 10.48 -12.44
C LEU A 268 2.22 9.50 -11.91
N LYS A 269 0.94 9.66 -12.28
CA LYS A 269 -0.19 8.90 -11.71
C LYS A 269 -1.01 8.12 -12.74
N GLY A 270 -0.61 8.15 -14.02
CA GLY A 270 -1.27 7.41 -15.09
C GLY A 270 -2.74 7.79 -15.25
N VAL A 271 -3.61 6.81 -15.47
CA VAL A 271 -5.06 6.99 -15.66
C VAL A 271 -5.77 7.64 -14.47
N SER A 272 -5.16 7.66 -13.29
CA SER A 272 -5.76 8.28 -12.09
C SER A 272 -5.85 9.80 -12.22
N SER A 273 -4.96 10.43 -12.99
CA SER A 273 -5.02 11.88 -13.20
C SER A 273 -5.99 12.30 -14.31
N MET A 274 -6.65 11.34 -14.99
CA MET A 274 -7.58 11.67 -16.05
C MET A 274 -8.74 12.51 -15.50
N PRO A 275 -9.13 13.60 -16.18
CA PRO A 275 -10.24 14.43 -15.76
C PRO A 275 -11.52 13.60 -15.55
N GLY A 276 -12.14 13.76 -14.38
CA GLY A 276 -13.37 13.05 -14.01
C GLY A 276 -13.18 11.61 -13.50
N MET A 277 -11.95 11.11 -13.37
CA MET A 277 -11.69 9.81 -12.76
C MET A 277 -12.00 9.86 -11.24
N PRO A 278 -13.01 9.10 -10.74
CA PRO A 278 -13.44 9.17 -9.35
C PRO A 278 -12.58 8.31 -8.41
N VAL A 279 -11.61 7.57 -8.94
CA VAL A 279 -10.80 6.62 -8.18
C VAL A 279 -9.32 6.81 -8.43
N ASP A 280 -8.56 6.67 -7.35
CA ASP A 280 -7.11 6.51 -7.42
C ASP A 280 -6.78 5.07 -7.87
N VAL A 281 -6.44 4.94 -9.16
CA VAL A 281 -6.00 3.68 -9.76
C VAL A 281 -4.53 3.44 -9.44
N ALA A 282 -3.71 4.48 -9.42
CA ALA A 282 -2.27 4.43 -9.24
C ALA A 282 -1.90 3.83 -7.90
N GLY A 283 -2.59 4.21 -6.82
CA GLY A 283 -2.40 3.62 -5.50
C GLY A 283 -2.73 2.11 -5.43
N ARG A 284 -3.36 1.53 -6.45
CA ARG A 284 -3.66 0.08 -6.53
C ARG A 284 -2.68 -0.70 -7.39
N PHE A 285 -2.08 -0.07 -8.39
CA PHE A 285 -1.13 -0.69 -9.31
C PHE A 285 0.32 -0.37 -8.97
N GLY A 286 0.57 0.69 -8.19
CA GLY A 286 1.92 1.08 -7.81
C GLY A 286 2.64 0.00 -7.02
N MET A 287 3.91 -0.22 -7.35
CA MET A 287 4.73 -1.27 -6.75
C MET A 287 5.18 -0.96 -5.32
N GLY A 288 5.07 0.31 -4.90
CA GLY A 288 5.53 0.77 -3.60
C GLY A 288 7.04 0.56 -3.40
N ASN A 289 7.50 0.68 -2.15
CA ASN A 289 8.85 0.26 -1.78
C ASN A 289 8.99 -1.26 -1.92
N LEU A 290 9.85 -1.73 -2.83
CA LEU A 290 10.10 -3.17 -3.01
C LEU A 290 11.10 -3.69 -1.99
N ILE A 291 12.04 -2.85 -1.57
CA ILE A 291 13.02 -3.14 -0.54
C ILE A 291 12.45 -2.64 0.80
N PRO A 292 12.04 -3.54 1.72
CA PRO A 292 11.46 -3.11 2.98
C PRO A 292 12.41 -2.20 3.77
N GLY A 293 11.90 -1.08 4.26
CA GLY A 293 12.63 -0.18 5.15
C GLY A 293 13.52 0.87 4.48
N THR A 294 13.50 1.02 3.15
CA THR A 294 14.16 2.17 2.47
C THR A 294 13.68 3.52 2.99
N GLY A 295 12.40 3.63 3.36
CA GLY A 295 11.84 4.81 3.99
C GLY A 295 12.50 5.22 5.33
N LEU A 296 13.24 4.31 5.99
CA LEU A 296 14.05 4.62 7.18
C LEU A 296 15.32 5.41 6.86
N LEU A 297 15.74 5.46 5.58
CA LEU A 297 16.89 6.24 5.14
C LEU A 297 16.63 7.75 5.18
N THR A 298 15.36 8.14 5.01
CA THR A 298 14.89 9.54 5.00
C THR A 298 14.73 10.09 6.42
N LYS A 299 14.94 11.40 6.61
CA LYS A 299 14.70 12.09 7.89
C LYS A 299 13.23 12.54 7.97
N LYS A 300 12.50 12.03 8.96
CA LYS A 300 11.10 12.44 9.24
C LYS A 300 10.73 12.40 10.72
N ASP A 301 9.67 13.13 11.07
CA ASP A 301 9.14 13.24 12.44
C ASP A 301 8.65 11.90 13.02
N SER A 302 8.26 10.95 12.17
CA SER A 302 7.81 9.62 12.61
C SER A 302 8.08 8.54 11.58
N TYR A 303 8.66 7.43 12.04
CA TYR A 303 8.86 6.20 11.27
C TYR A 303 7.78 5.15 11.53
N ALA A 304 6.67 5.51 12.18
CA ALA A 304 5.64 4.56 12.59
C ALA A 304 5.00 3.81 11.40
N ARG A 305 4.98 4.42 10.21
CA ARG A 305 4.51 3.78 8.98
C ARG A 305 5.52 2.73 8.49
N ASP A 306 6.80 3.09 8.41
CA ASP A 306 7.88 2.20 7.95
C ASP A 306 8.10 1.02 8.91
N LEU A 307 8.02 1.26 10.21
CA LEU A 307 8.04 0.20 11.22
C LEU A 307 6.79 -0.67 11.15
N GLY A 308 5.65 -0.11 10.74
CA GLY A 308 4.42 -0.85 10.46
C GLY A 308 4.55 -1.79 9.26
N GLU A 309 5.30 -1.37 8.22
CA GLU A 309 5.61 -2.22 7.06
C GLU A 309 6.47 -3.43 7.46
N LEU A 310 7.34 -3.29 8.47
CA LEU A 310 8.13 -4.38 9.04
C LEU A 310 7.33 -5.28 10.00
N ALA A 311 6.41 -4.70 10.79
CA ALA A 311 5.61 -5.41 11.78
C ALA A 311 4.40 -6.16 11.19
N GLY A 312 3.94 -5.77 10.00
CA GLY A 312 2.82 -6.40 9.29
C GLY A 312 1.43 -6.24 9.94
N PRO A 313 0.42 -6.99 9.47
CA PRO A 313 -0.99 -6.89 9.90
C PRO A 313 -1.25 -7.05 11.40
N ALA A 314 -0.41 -7.79 12.12
CA ALA A 314 -0.57 -7.95 13.57
C ALA A 314 -0.40 -6.60 14.29
N GLY A 315 0.54 -5.76 13.85
CA GLY A 315 0.73 -4.42 14.38
C GLY A 315 -0.44 -3.48 14.09
N ASP A 316 -1.01 -3.55 12.89
CA ASP A 316 -2.17 -2.75 12.49
C ASP A 316 -3.47 -3.18 13.19
N VAL A 317 -3.71 -4.49 13.35
CA VAL A 317 -4.85 -5.02 14.12
C VAL A 317 -4.73 -4.66 15.60
N ALA A 318 -3.54 -4.82 16.20
CA ALA A 318 -3.31 -4.42 17.59
C ALA A 318 -3.55 -2.91 17.77
N LYS A 319 -2.98 -2.07 16.91
CA LYS A 319 -3.19 -0.61 16.94
C LYS A 319 -4.66 -0.24 16.83
N ARG A 320 -5.42 -0.91 15.96
CA ARG A 320 -6.87 -0.68 15.81
C ARG A 320 -7.67 -1.12 17.02
N ALA A 321 -7.34 -2.28 17.61
CA ALA A 321 -7.96 -2.71 18.85
C ALA A 321 -7.70 -1.69 19.97
N PHE A 322 -6.45 -1.23 20.15
CA PHE A 322 -6.11 -0.19 21.12
C PHE A 322 -6.85 1.14 20.85
N THR A 323 -6.93 1.57 19.59
CA THR A 323 -7.61 2.81 19.21
C THR A 323 -9.12 2.71 19.45
N GLY A 324 -9.73 1.57 19.09
CA GLY A 324 -11.14 1.28 19.33
C GLY A 324 -11.47 1.23 20.81
N THR A 325 -10.62 0.58 21.63
CA THR A 325 -10.76 0.59 23.10
C THR A 325 -10.64 2.01 23.65
N GLY A 326 -9.69 2.82 23.17
CA GLY A 326 -9.57 4.23 23.58
C GLY A 326 -10.81 5.07 23.27
N LYS A 327 -11.41 4.88 22.09
CA LYS A 327 -12.67 5.55 21.70
C LYS A 327 -13.85 5.09 22.54
N LEU A 328 -13.94 3.79 22.84
CA LEU A 328 -14.97 3.23 23.70
C LEU A 328 -14.88 3.82 25.12
N LEU A 329 -13.67 3.88 25.68
CA LEU A 329 -13.41 4.52 26.98
C LEU A 329 -13.69 6.03 26.96
N GLY A 330 -13.52 6.68 25.80
CA GLY A 330 -13.86 8.08 25.58
C GLY A 330 -15.34 8.37 25.26
N GLY A 331 -16.21 7.35 25.26
CA GLY A 331 -17.65 7.48 25.00
C GLY A 331 -18.07 7.44 23.53
N ASP A 332 -17.14 7.30 22.58
CA ASP A 332 -17.42 7.18 21.14
C ASP A 332 -17.60 5.69 20.76
N VAL A 333 -18.77 5.14 21.11
CA VAL A 333 -19.10 3.74 20.86
C VAL A 333 -19.21 3.45 19.35
N ALA A 334 -19.76 4.38 18.58
CA ALA A 334 -19.93 4.21 17.13
C ALA A 334 -18.57 4.18 16.41
N GLY A 335 -17.66 5.11 16.74
CA GLY A 335 -16.31 5.13 16.19
C GLY A 335 -15.45 3.96 16.66
N ALA A 336 -15.61 3.51 17.91
CA ALA A 336 -14.93 2.32 18.43
C ALA A 336 -15.33 1.05 17.67
N VAL A 337 -16.64 0.87 17.45
CA VAL A 337 -17.18 -0.26 16.67
C VAL A 337 -16.70 -0.17 15.22
N LEU A 338 -16.75 1.01 14.60
CA LEU A 338 -16.27 1.20 13.23
C LEU A 338 -14.78 0.85 13.10
N ASP A 339 -13.92 1.23 14.04
CA ASP A 339 -12.47 1.00 13.93
C ASP A 339 -12.07 -0.49 14.00
N VAL A 340 -12.84 -1.30 14.71
CA VAL A 340 -12.63 -2.75 14.81
C VAL A 340 -13.38 -3.55 13.72
N MET A 341 -14.27 -2.90 12.96
CA MET A 341 -15.01 -3.55 11.88
C MET A 341 -14.11 -3.93 10.68
N PRO A 342 -14.50 -4.97 9.91
CA PRO A 342 -13.87 -5.30 8.64
C PRO A 342 -13.85 -4.11 7.67
N ALA A 343 -12.79 -4.03 6.85
CA ALA A 343 -12.58 -2.90 5.94
C ALA A 343 -13.77 -2.65 5.00
N ALA A 344 -14.45 -3.69 4.53
CA ALA A 344 -15.64 -3.57 3.68
C ALA A 344 -16.77 -2.78 4.34
N LEU A 345 -17.13 -3.10 5.59
CA LEU A 345 -18.18 -2.37 6.32
C LEU A 345 -17.77 -0.93 6.58
N ARG A 346 -16.50 -0.70 6.93
CA ARG A 346 -15.97 0.66 7.10
C ARG A 346 -16.05 1.47 5.83
N ASN A 347 -15.76 0.85 4.69
CA ASN A 347 -15.82 1.49 3.37
C ASN A 347 -17.26 1.87 3.00
N VAL A 348 -18.24 0.98 3.24
CA VAL A 348 -19.67 1.29 3.06
C VAL A 348 -20.12 2.43 3.95
N ALA A 349 -19.82 2.35 5.26
CA ALA A 349 -20.19 3.40 6.21
C ALA A 349 -19.55 4.76 5.85
N LYS A 350 -18.26 4.77 5.48
CA LYS A 350 -17.58 5.98 5.03
C LYS A 350 -18.16 6.54 3.73
N GLY A 351 -18.47 5.68 2.76
CA GLY A 351 -19.11 6.13 1.52
C GLY A 351 -20.51 6.68 1.76
N ALA A 352 -21.28 6.12 2.71
CA ALA A 352 -22.59 6.64 3.08
C ALA A 352 -22.48 8.02 3.77
N ASP A 353 -21.51 8.18 4.68
CA ASP A 353 -21.19 9.48 5.29
C ASP A 353 -20.77 10.51 4.25
N MET A 354 -19.98 10.13 3.25
CA MET A 354 -19.61 11.00 2.13
C MET A 354 -20.83 11.40 1.28
N LEU A 355 -21.76 10.48 1.00
CA LEU A 355 -23.01 10.81 0.28
C LEU A 355 -23.89 11.78 1.08
N ALA A 356 -23.95 11.60 2.40
CA ALA A 356 -24.78 12.43 3.28
C ALA A 356 -24.18 13.83 3.50
N THR A 357 -22.85 13.92 3.62
CA THR A 357 -22.17 15.15 4.04
C THR A 357 -21.50 15.90 2.89
N GLY A 358 -21.28 15.24 1.74
CA GLY A 358 -20.48 15.77 0.64
C GLY A 358 -18.98 15.86 0.94
N THR A 359 -18.49 15.28 2.05
CA THR A 359 -17.11 15.46 2.51
C THR A 359 -16.45 14.14 2.92
N TYR A 360 -15.15 14.01 2.66
CA TYR A 360 -14.32 12.97 3.25
C TYR A 360 -13.80 13.43 4.61
N ARG A 361 -14.04 12.65 5.66
CA ARG A 361 -13.58 12.96 7.03
C ARG A 361 -12.53 11.97 7.52
N ASP A 362 -11.59 12.47 8.32
CA ASP A 362 -10.57 11.66 8.96
C ASP A 362 -11.12 10.89 10.17
N ALA A 363 -10.26 10.07 10.81
CA ALA A 363 -10.67 9.25 11.96
C ALA A 363 -11.04 10.05 13.22
N ARG A 364 -10.77 11.37 13.24
CA ARG A 364 -11.12 12.32 14.29
C ARG A 364 -12.36 13.16 13.91
N GLY A 365 -12.93 12.93 12.74
CA GLY A 365 -14.10 13.66 12.23
C GLY A 365 -13.76 14.98 11.52
N TYR A 366 -12.49 15.32 11.33
CA TYR A 366 -12.13 16.54 10.60
C TYR A 366 -12.36 16.37 9.11
N ASN A 367 -12.91 17.40 8.47
CA ASN A 367 -13.00 17.45 7.01
C ASN A 367 -11.58 17.44 6.42
N VAL A 368 -11.35 16.51 5.49
CA VAL A 368 -10.14 16.45 4.68
C VAL A 368 -10.38 17.19 3.37
N ASN A 369 -11.49 16.90 2.69
CA ASN A 369 -11.85 17.48 1.40
C ASN A 369 -13.31 17.20 1.03
N ASP A 370 -13.84 18.01 0.11
CA ASP A 370 -15.14 17.78 -0.51
C ASP A 370 -15.03 16.63 -1.52
N THR A 371 -16.12 15.87 -1.65
CA THR A 371 -16.17 14.65 -2.48
C THR A 371 -17.45 14.58 -3.30
N SER A 372 -17.34 14.01 -4.49
CA SER A 372 -18.48 13.74 -5.37
C SER A 372 -19.29 12.51 -4.93
N ALA A 373 -20.54 12.42 -5.41
CA ALA A 373 -21.36 11.21 -5.21
C ALA A 373 -20.72 9.96 -5.84
N ALA A 374 -20.04 10.13 -6.99
CA ALA A 374 -19.31 9.05 -7.64
C ALA A 374 -18.16 8.54 -6.75
N GLU A 375 -17.36 9.44 -6.19
CA GLU A 375 -16.30 9.08 -5.24
C GLU A 375 -16.83 8.38 -3.99
N ALA A 376 -17.99 8.83 -3.48
CA ALA A 376 -18.64 8.22 -2.33
C ALA A 376 -19.09 6.78 -2.62
N VAL A 377 -19.71 6.52 -3.78
CA VAL A 377 -20.08 5.18 -4.24
C VAL A 377 -18.83 4.31 -4.41
N MET A 378 -17.78 4.83 -5.05
CA MET A 378 -16.53 4.09 -5.23
C MET A 378 -15.86 3.77 -3.88
N LYS A 379 -15.98 4.66 -2.89
CA LYS A 379 -15.54 4.39 -1.52
C LYS A 379 -16.31 3.25 -0.88
N MET A 380 -17.62 3.12 -1.11
CA MET A 380 -18.41 1.99 -0.60
C MET A 380 -17.89 0.66 -1.15
N VAL A 381 -17.55 0.61 -2.43
CA VAL A 381 -16.93 -0.55 -3.10
C VAL A 381 -15.47 -0.75 -2.66
N GLY A 382 -14.88 0.25 -1.99
CA GLY A 382 -13.60 0.16 -1.31
C GLY A 382 -12.43 0.72 -2.10
N PHE A 383 -12.69 1.48 -3.16
CA PHE A 383 -11.67 2.31 -3.80
C PHE A 383 -11.38 3.55 -2.94
N GLN A 384 -10.21 4.13 -3.14
CA GLN A 384 -9.87 5.40 -2.54
C GLN A 384 -10.32 6.52 -3.49
N PRO A 385 -11.10 7.50 -3.02
CA PRO A 385 -11.45 8.69 -3.80
C PRO A 385 -10.20 9.38 -4.30
N ASN A 386 -10.22 9.77 -5.58
CA ASN A 386 -9.07 10.38 -6.24
C ASN A 386 -8.71 11.75 -5.61
N SER A 387 -9.72 12.60 -5.39
CA SER A 387 -9.51 13.92 -4.76
C SER A 387 -8.89 13.82 -3.36
N THR A 388 -9.30 12.80 -2.59
CA THR A 388 -8.72 12.54 -1.26
C THR A 388 -7.29 12.01 -1.37
N ALA A 389 -6.98 11.16 -2.36
CA ALA A 389 -5.62 10.66 -2.58
C ALA A 389 -4.66 11.82 -2.91
N ASP A 390 -5.05 12.70 -3.82
CA ASP A 390 -4.26 13.88 -4.21
C ASP A 390 -3.95 14.81 -3.02
N ILE A 391 -4.97 15.10 -2.21
CA ILE A 391 -4.81 15.97 -1.04
C ILE A 391 -3.95 15.31 0.03
N GLN A 392 -4.09 14.00 0.23
CA GLN A 392 -3.25 13.27 1.19
C GLN A 392 -1.79 13.20 0.74
N ASP A 393 -1.53 13.03 -0.56
CA ASP A 393 -0.19 13.06 -1.13
C ASP A 393 0.45 14.44 -0.98
N ALA A 394 -0.25 15.51 -1.38
CA ALA A 394 0.23 16.88 -1.23
C ALA A 394 0.49 17.24 0.24
N LYS A 395 -0.44 16.87 1.13
CA LYS A 395 -0.29 17.05 2.58
C LYS A 395 0.91 16.27 3.12
N GLY A 396 1.11 15.04 2.68
CA GLY A 396 2.25 14.21 3.08
C GLY A 396 3.58 14.85 2.70
N GLN A 397 3.70 15.31 1.45
CA GLN A 397 4.89 16.01 0.97
C GLN A 397 5.17 17.31 1.75
N ALA A 398 4.13 18.10 2.03
CA ALA A 398 4.26 19.33 2.80
C ALA A 398 4.66 19.07 4.27
N LEU A 399 4.04 18.07 4.92
CA LEU A 399 4.38 17.69 6.29
C LEU A 399 5.82 17.16 6.39
N ASN A 400 6.28 16.38 5.42
CA ASN A 400 7.68 15.92 5.37
C ASN A 400 8.64 17.10 5.27
N MET A 401 8.37 18.07 4.39
CA MET A 401 9.16 19.29 4.24
C MET A 401 9.23 20.10 5.54
N VAL A 402 8.07 20.28 6.19
CA VAL A 402 7.97 21.02 7.46
C VAL A 402 8.68 20.27 8.58
N GLY A 403 8.51 18.95 8.66
CA GLY A 403 9.17 18.10 9.65
C GLY A 403 10.69 18.17 9.55
N GLN A 404 11.25 18.06 8.33
CA GLN A 404 12.69 18.20 8.10
C GLN A 404 13.22 19.55 8.58
N ASN A 405 12.56 20.65 8.17
CA ASN A 405 12.95 21.99 8.56
C ASN A 405 12.84 22.19 10.09
N ARG A 406 11.78 21.65 10.70
CA ARG A 406 11.54 21.71 12.14
C ARG A 406 12.61 20.94 12.92
N MET A 407 12.92 19.69 12.53
CA MET A 407 13.94 18.88 13.18
C MET A 407 15.31 19.56 13.13
N ARG A 408 15.71 20.09 11.97
CA ARG A 408 16.97 20.83 11.84
C ARG A 408 16.98 22.11 12.67
N SER A 409 15.87 22.83 12.72
CA SER A 409 15.72 24.02 13.57
C SER A 409 15.87 23.70 15.06
N ILE A 410 15.30 22.56 15.51
CA ILE A 410 15.46 22.06 16.88
C ILE A 410 16.93 21.72 17.17
N GLU A 411 17.60 20.99 16.27
CA GLU A 411 19.00 20.61 16.39
C GLU A 411 19.90 21.85 16.53
N ILE A 412 19.73 22.84 15.65
CA ILE A 412 20.47 24.10 15.71
C ILE A 412 20.21 24.85 17.01
N ALA A 413 18.93 25.00 17.40
CA ALA A 413 18.56 25.71 18.61
C ALA A 413 19.07 25.02 19.88
N GLU A 414 19.18 23.69 19.86
CA GLU A 414 19.74 22.91 20.95
C GLU A 414 21.26 23.04 21.05
N HIS A 415 21.99 22.93 19.92
CA HIS A 415 23.44 23.13 19.90
C HIS A 415 23.83 24.54 20.36
N TRP A 416 23.08 25.55 19.90
CA TRP A 416 23.22 26.93 20.36
C TRP A 416 22.99 27.05 21.87
N ALA A 417 21.91 26.46 22.38
CA ALA A 417 21.60 26.49 23.80
C ALA A 417 22.67 25.80 24.66
N GLN A 418 23.24 24.68 24.19
CA GLN A 418 24.33 24.00 24.88
C GLN A 418 25.58 24.89 24.96
N GLY A 419 25.94 25.58 23.87
CA GLY A 419 27.04 26.54 23.87
C GLY A 419 26.84 27.66 24.91
N LEU A 420 25.66 28.29 24.92
CA LEU A 420 25.34 29.33 25.91
C LEU A 420 25.25 28.81 27.35
N ALA A 421 24.77 27.58 27.55
CA ALA A 421 24.67 26.98 28.87
C ALA A 421 26.05 26.76 29.48
N ASN A 422 26.99 26.26 28.67
CA ASN A 422 28.34 25.87 29.08
C ASN A 422 29.41 26.98 28.90
N GLY A 423 29.03 28.14 28.36
CA GLY A 423 29.98 29.23 28.06
C GLY A 423 30.88 28.95 26.85
N ASP A 424 30.53 27.97 26.03
CA ASP A 424 31.27 27.56 24.84
C ASP A 424 30.78 28.35 23.61
N MET A 425 31.48 29.44 23.30
CA MET A 425 31.15 30.31 22.16
C MET A 425 31.43 29.65 20.81
N ALA A 426 32.34 28.66 20.74
CA ALA A 426 32.60 27.93 19.50
C ALA A 426 31.36 27.15 19.06
N LYS A 427 30.65 26.49 20.00
CA LYS A 427 29.36 25.84 19.70
C LYS A 427 28.28 26.80 19.23
N VAL A 428 28.28 28.03 19.75
CA VAL A 428 27.35 29.07 19.30
C VAL A 428 27.65 29.49 17.86
N ASP A 429 28.93 29.64 17.51
CA ASP A 429 29.36 29.94 16.14
C ASP A 429 29.09 28.80 15.18
N GLU A 430 29.31 27.55 15.59
CA GLU A 430 28.92 26.36 14.84
C GLU A 430 27.41 26.32 14.58
N ALA A 431 26.58 26.59 15.60
CA ALA A 431 25.13 26.63 15.43
C ALA A 431 24.68 27.73 14.46
N ARG A 432 25.35 28.89 14.46
CA ARG A 432 25.14 29.96 13.48
C ARG A 432 25.54 29.51 12.08
N ALA A 433 26.71 28.91 11.92
CA ALA A 433 27.19 28.38 10.65
C ALA A 433 26.25 27.30 10.09
N TRP A 434 25.73 26.41 10.94
CA TRP A 434 24.76 25.38 10.53
C TRP A 434 23.44 25.97 10.04
N ARG A 435 22.97 27.06 10.67
CA ARG A 435 21.79 27.80 10.21
C ARG A 435 22.05 28.42 8.85
N ASP A 436 23.19 29.06 8.68
CA ASP A 436 23.51 29.82 7.46
C ASP A 436 23.77 28.86 6.29
N ASP A 437 24.48 27.76 6.51
CA ASP A 437 24.62 26.66 5.54
C ASP A 437 23.27 26.08 5.12
N TRP A 438 22.38 25.80 6.09
CA TRP A 438 21.03 25.33 5.79
C TRP A 438 20.25 26.35 4.95
N ASN A 439 20.30 27.63 5.30
CA ASN A 439 19.57 28.68 4.59
C ASN A 439 20.10 28.90 3.17
N ALA A 440 21.43 28.77 2.98
CA ALA A 440 22.05 28.84 1.66
C ALA A 440 21.63 27.66 0.78
N LYS A 441 21.58 26.45 1.33
CA LYS A 441 21.14 25.24 0.62
C LYS A 441 19.63 25.18 0.40
N ASN A 442 18.84 25.80 1.27
CA ASN A 442 17.38 25.70 1.31
C ASN A 442 16.70 27.08 1.30
N PRO A 443 16.84 27.87 0.23
CA PRO A 443 16.32 29.24 0.19
C PRO A 443 14.79 29.31 0.30
N ALA A 444 14.07 28.27 -0.12
CA ALA A 444 12.61 28.18 -0.01
C ALA A 444 12.11 27.91 1.41
N THR A 445 12.95 27.34 2.30
CA THR A 445 12.57 27.01 3.69
C THR A 445 13.64 27.46 4.69
N PRO A 446 13.88 28.77 4.84
CA PRO A 446 14.93 29.27 5.72
C PRO A 446 14.56 29.08 7.19
N ILE A 447 15.54 28.71 8.00
CA ILE A 447 15.45 28.62 9.45
C ILE A 447 15.77 29.98 10.07
N ARG A 448 14.84 30.45 10.90
CA ARG A 448 15.05 31.56 11.82
C ARG A 448 15.01 31.04 13.25
N VAL A 449 16.15 31.09 13.93
CA VAL A 449 16.26 30.64 15.33
C VAL A 449 15.66 31.71 16.24
N SER A 450 14.70 31.32 17.07
CA SER A 450 14.10 32.21 18.08
C SER A 450 14.98 32.27 19.33
N MET A 451 15.63 33.41 19.58
CA MET A 451 16.44 33.61 20.79
C MET A 451 15.67 33.41 22.09
N PRO A 452 14.42 33.88 22.24
CA PRO A 452 13.59 33.50 23.39
C PRO A 452 13.45 31.99 23.58
N GLY A 453 13.36 31.23 22.49
CA GLY A 453 13.33 29.77 22.51
C GLY A 453 14.66 29.15 22.97
N VAL A 454 15.78 29.68 22.48
CA VAL A 454 17.14 29.26 22.90
C VAL A 454 17.36 29.54 24.39
N ILE A 455 17.01 30.73 24.87
CA ILE A 455 17.13 31.10 26.30
C ILE A 455 16.30 30.17 27.18
N LYS A 456 15.07 29.83 26.77
CA LYS A 456 14.24 28.85 27.49
C LYS A 456 14.92 27.48 27.58
N ARG A 457 15.59 27.03 26.51
CA ARG A 457 16.36 25.77 26.52
C ARG A 457 17.57 25.86 27.44
N VAL A 458 18.33 26.96 27.43
CA VAL A 458 19.44 27.22 28.36
C VAL A 458 18.97 27.15 29.81
N GLN A 459 17.86 27.83 30.12
CA GLN A 459 17.27 27.80 31.46
C GLN A 459 16.83 26.39 31.86
N ALA A 460 16.29 25.60 30.93
CA ALA A 460 15.90 24.21 31.18
C ALA A 460 17.10 23.27 31.39
N MET A 461 18.21 23.49 30.66
CA MET A 461 19.46 22.74 30.83
C MET A 461 20.11 22.99 32.19
N ARG A 462 20.00 24.21 32.71
CA ARG A 462 20.51 24.59 34.05
C ARG A 462 19.60 24.16 35.21
N GLN A 463 18.43 23.59 34.93
CA GLN A 463 17.49 23.14 35.96
C GLN A 463 17.62 21.64 36.24
N ASP A 464 17.59 21.28 37.52
CA ASP A 464 17.48 19.89 37.99
C ASP A 464 16.31 19.17 37.30
N ALA A 465 16.49 17.89 36.97
CA ALA A 465 15.56 17.09 36.18
C ALA A 465 14.15 17.06 36.82
N LEU A 466 14.08 17.04 38.15
CA LEU A 466 12.83 17.06 38.92
C LEU A 466 12.09 18.41 38.79
N ASN A 467 12.83 19.53 38.86
CA ASN A 467 12.27 20.86 38.68
C ASN A 467 11.78 21.09 37.24
N ARG A 468 12.42 20.46 36.25
CA ARG A 468 12.01 20.49 34.85
C ARG A 468 10.67 19.80 34.65
N THR A 469 10.53 18.57 35.15
CA THR A 469 9.29 17.77 35.08
C THR A 469 8.12 18.47 35.76
N GLN A 470 8.36 19.12 36.91
CA GLN A 470 7.33 19.89 37.62
C GLN A 470 6.87 21.14 36.84
N LYS A 471 7.77 21.84 36.15
CA LYS A 471 7.43 23.04 35.37
C LYS A 471 6.71 22.73 34.06
N THR A 472 7.05 21.61 33.41
CA THR A 472 6.42 21.18 32.15
C THR A 472 5.07 20.49 32.35
N ALA A 473 4.76 20.06 33.57
CA ALA A 473 3.46 19.49 33.89
C ALA A 473 2.32 20.52 33.65
N PRO A 474 1.18 20.09 33.08
CA PRO A 474 -0.02 20.92 32.99
C PRO A 474 -0.41 21.47 34.36
N ALA A 475 -0.95 22.69 34.43
CA ALA A 475 -1.24 23.38 35.70
C ALA A 475 -2.03 22.51 36.70
N ALA A 476 -2.98 21.72 36.20
CA ALA A 476 -3.79 20.78 36.98
C ALA A 476 -3.00 19.63 37.64
N LEU A 477 -1.85 19.23 37.07
CA LEU A 477 -1.06 18.09 37.53
C LEU A 477 0.21 18.51 38.30
N LYS A 478 0.51 19.81 38.36
CA LYS A 478 1.75 20.32 38.99
C LYS A 478 1.88 19.93 40.45
N GLN A 479 0.79 19.92 41.21
CA GLN A 479 0.81 19.59 42.64
C GLN A 479 1.02 18.08 42.87
N THR A 480 0.40 17.24 42.03
CA THR A 480 0.58 15.78 42.05
C THR A 480 1.99 15.37 41.68
N VAL A 481 2.51 15.91 40.56
CA VAL A 481 3.90 15.70 40.13
C VAL A 481 4.87 16.19 41.20
N ARG A 482 4.61 17.33 41.86
CA ARG A 482 5.44 17.80 42.97
C ARG A 482 5.46 16.81 44.15
N ARG A 483 4.33 16.19 44.47
CA ARG A 483 4.22 15.21 45.57
C ARG A 483 5.01 13.94 45.26
N GLU A 484 4.81 13.35 44.09
CA GLU A 484 5.52 12.12 43.67
C GLU A 484 7.03 12.32 43.57
N LEU A 485 7.47 13.47 43.04
CA LEU A 485 8.89 13.79 42.95
C LEU A 485 9.51 14.08 44.33
N ALA A 486 8.73 14.54 45.30
CA ALA A 486 9.19 14.74 46.69
C ALA A 486 9.31 13.40 47.43
N GLU A 487 8.39 12.47 47.22
CA GLU A 487 8.45 11.10 47.76
C GLU A 487 9.69 10.35 47.21
N THR A 488 9.99 10.51 45.92
CA THR A 488 11.18 9.90 45.28
C THR A 488 12.50 10.49 45.78
N ARG A 489 12.51 11.71 46.35
CA ARG A 489 13.70 12.31 46.99
C ARG A 489 13.92 11.85 48.43
N ALA A 490 12.89 11.27 49.05
CA ALA A 490 12.91 10.84 50.45
C ALA A 490 13.19 9.33 50.62
N ALA A 491 13.06 8.55 49.53
CA ALA A 491 13.54 7.18 49.40
C ALA A 491 14.98 7.18 48.86
#